data_AF-A0A1U8K8K7-F1
#
_entry.id   AF-A0A1U8K8K7-F1
#
_cell.length_a   1.000
_cell.length_b   1.000
_cell.length_c   1.000
_cell.angle_alpha   90.00
_cell.angle_beta   90.00
_cell.angle_gamma   90.00
#
_symmetry.space_group_name_H-M   'P 1'
#
loop_
_entity.id
_entity.type
_entity.pdbx_description
1 polymer ?
#
loop_
_entity_poly.entity_id
_entity_poly.type
_entity_poly.pdbx_seq_one_letter_code
_entity_poly.pdbx_strand_id
1 'polypeptide(L)'
;MGCVTYVTGDGPDQPQPRMAFTGDALLIRGCGRTDFQIFTLPKETLLYPAHDYKGFSVTTVGEEMLYNPRLTKDKETFKNIMENLNLAYPKMIDVAVPANMVCGLQDLEPKAN
;
A
#
# COMPACT_ATOMS: atom_id res chain seq x y z
N MET A 1 1.94 11.27 10.66
CA MET A 1 1.42 11.05 9.30
C MET A 1 1.27 9.55 9.07
N GLY A 2 0.16 9.13 8.48
CA GLY A 2 -0.14 7.71 8.19
C GLY A 2 -0.15 7.44 6.69
N CYS A 3 -0.37 6.18 6.30
CA CYS A 3 -0.68 5.86 4.92
C CYS A 3 -2.07 6.39 4.57
N VAL A 4 -2.22 6.77 3.30
CA VAL A 4 -3.44 7.30 2.72
C VAL A 4 -3.74 6.42 1.50
N THR A 5 -5.00 6.02 1.36
CA THR A 5 -5.50 5.41 0.13
C THR A 5 -6.23 6.48 -0.68
N TYR A 6 -5.84 6.65 -1.94
CA TYR A 6 -6.53 7.56 -2.86
C TYR A 6 -7.53 6.76 -3.69
N VAL A 7 -8.79 7.18 -3.71
CA VAL A 7 -9.85 6.51 -4.46
C VAL A 7 -10.41 7.46 -5.51
N THR A 8 -10.63 6.97 -6.74
CA THR A 8 -11.31 7.76 -7.78
C THR A 8 -12.72 8.12 -7.33
N GLY A 9 -13.22 9.27 -7.81
CA GLY A 9 -14.52 9.79 -7.40
C GLY A 9 -15.69 9.00 -7.98
N ASP A 10 -16.91 9.40 -7.59
CA ASP A 10 -18.18 8.76 -8.01
C ASP A 10 -18.92 9.55 -9.11
N GLY A 11 -18.26 10.55 -9.71
CA GLY A 11 -18.84 11.40 -10.76
C GLY A 11 -18.94 10.71 -12.13
N PRO A 12 -19.76 11.25 -13.07
CA PRO A 12 -19.97 10.65 -14.39
C PRO A 12 -18.70 10.62 -15.26
N ASP A 13 -17.76 11.54 -15.03
CA ASP A 13 -16.49 11.62 -15.77
C ASP A 13 -15.36 10.79 -15.12
N GLN A 14 -15.68 10.01 -14.08
CA GLN A 14 -14.71 9.17 -13.37
C GLN A 14 -14.65 7.76 -13.96
N PRO A 15 -13.49 7.09 -13.89
CA PRO A 15 -13.35 5.73 -14.40
C PRO A 15 -14.23 4.75 -13.62
N GLN A 16 -14.82 3.81 -14.36
CA GLN A 16 -15.55 2.67 -13.83
C GLN A 16 -14.94 1.36 -14.37
N PRO A 17 -14.65 0.35 -13.53
CA PRO A 17 -14.84 0.36 -12.08
C PRO A 17 -13.91 1.36 -11.37
N ARG A 18 -14.27 1.74 -10.15
CA ARG A 18 -13.44 2.64 -9.32
C ARG A 18 -12.02 2.09 -9.17
N MET A 19 -11.07 2.98 -8.97
CA MET A 19 -9.67 2.63 -8.73
C MET A 19 -9.26 3.16 -7.36
N ALA A 20 -8.52 2.36 -6.59
CA ALA A 20 -7.90 2.76 -5.35
C ALA A 20 -6.39 2.52 -5.38
N PHE A 21 -5.63 3.57 -5.08
CA PHE A 21 -4.18 3.54 -4.95
C PHE A 21 -3.84 3.36 -3.47
N THR A 22 -3.42 2.14 -3.12
CA THR A 22 -3.42 1.64 -1.73
C THR A 22 -2.08 1.81 -1.01
N GLY A 23 -1.08 2.38 -1.69
CA GLY A 23 0.26 2.50 -1.15
C GLY A 23 0.83 1.14 -0.75
N ASP A 24 1.43 1.07 0.43
CA ASP A 24 1.86 -0.20 1.05
C ASP A 24 0.86 -0.75 2.06
N ALA A 25 -0.36 -0.20 2.13
CA ALA A 25 -1.34 -0.70 3.08
C ALA A 25 -1.78 -2.11 2.70
N LEU A 26 -2.19 -2.26 1.44
CA LEU A 26 -2.59 -3.50 0.82
C LEU A 26 -1.74 -3.74 -0.42
N LEU A 27 -1.25 -4.97 -0.57
CA LEU A 27 -0.48 -5.42 -1.73
C LEU A 27 -1.22 -6.57 -2.39
N ILE A 28 -0.87 -6.91 -3.63
CA ILE A 28 -1.47 -8.05 -4.32
C ILE A 28 -1.12 -9.34 -3.56
N ARG A 29 -2.12 -10.01 -2.99
CA ARG A 29 -1.96 -11.16 -2.08
C ARG A 29 -1.07 -10.89 -0.86
N GLY A 30 -1.03 -9.64 -0.40
CA GLY A 30 -0.17 -9.23 0.71
C GLY A 30 -0.66 -7.96 1.40
N CYS A 31 0.17 -7.45 2.30
CA CYS A 31 -0.05 -6.19 3.00
C CYS A 31 1.27 -5.72 3.61
N GLY A 32 1.48 -4.40 3.68
CA GLY A 32 2.53 -3.80 4.48
C GLY A 32 2.00 -3.30 5.82
N ARG A 33 0.91 -2.51 5.81
CA ARG A 33 0.29 -1.92 7.02
C ARG A 33 -1.24 -1.82 6.92
N THR A 34 -1.97 -2.09 7.99
CA THR A 34 -3.43 -2.30 7.91
C THR A 34 -4.24 -1.01 7.94
N ASP A 35 -4.86 -0.65 6.81
CA ASP A 35 -6.03 0.24 6.75
C ASP A 35 -7.24 -0.58 6.24
N PHE A 36 -8.17 -0.89 7.14
CA PHE A 36 -9.28 -1.81 6.88
C PHE A 36 -10.41 -1.20 6.05
N GLN A 37 -10.37 0.11 5.77
CA GLN A 37 -11.40 0.81 5.00
C GLN A 37 -11.39 0.43 3.51
N ILE A 38 -10.33 -0.21 3.00
CA ILE A 38 -10.26 -0.65 1.59
C ILE A 38 -11.35 -1.71 1.28
N PHE A 39 -11.69 -2.56 2.24
CA PHE A 39 -12.68 -3.63 2.04
C PHE A 39 -14.13 -3.19 2.13
N THR A 40 -14.41 -1.91 2.39
CA THR A 40 -15.76 -1.36 2.29
C THR A 40 -16.07 -0.83 0.88
N LEU A 41 -15.08 -0.79 -0.02
CA LEU A 41 -15.28 -0.40 -1.41
C LEU A 41 -16.00 -1.52 -2.21
N PRO A 42 -16.63 -1.18 -3.35
CA PRO A 42 -17.24 -2.18 -4.24
C PRO A 42 -16.23 -3.25 -4.68
N LYS A 43 -16.69 -4.50 -4.85
CA LYS A 43 -15.82 -5.67 -5.07
C LYS A 43 -15.01 -5.58 -6.36
N GLU A 44 -15.56 -4.93 -7.37
CA GLU A 44 -14.97 -4.67 -8.68
C GLU A 44 -13.92 -3.55 -8.68
N THR A 45 -13.79 -2.81 -7.57
CA THR A 45 -12.80 -1.73 -7.45
C THR A 45 -11.40 -2.27 -7.69
N LEU A 46 -10.69 -1.66 -8.64
CA LEU A 46 -9.30 -1.99 -8.96
C LEU A 46 -8.39 -1.45 -7.87
N LEU A 47 -7.49 -2.29 -7.36
CA LEU A 47 -6.52 -1.95 -6.33
C LEU A 47 -5.12 -1.91 -6.94
N TYR A 48 -4.50 -0.74 -6.88
CA TYR A 48 -3.14 -0.48 -7.36
C TYR A 48 -2.21 -0.29 -6.15
N PRO A 49 -1.32 -1.25 -5.84
CA PRO A 49 -0.35 -1.09 -4.77
C PRO A 49 0.82 -0.20 -5.19
N ALA A 50 1.58 0.33 -4.23
CA ALA A 50 2.84 1.03 -4.52
C ALA A 50 3.95 0.09 -4.98
N HIS A 51 3.91 -1.18 -4.54
CA HIS A 51 4.91 -2.18 -4.86
C HIS A 51 4.28 -3.52 -5.20
N ASP A 52 4.95 -4.26 -6.07
CA ASP A 52 4.74 -5.70 -6.26
C ASP A 52 6.10 -6.36 -6.51
N TYR A 53 6.26 -7.59 -6.01
CA TYR A 53 7.52 -8.33 -6.07
C TYR A 53 7.40 -9.63 -6.88
N LYS A 54 6.28 -9.83 -7.58
CA LYS A 54 5.92 -11.05 -8.31
C LYS A 54 5.51 -10.80 -9.76
N GLY A 55 5.53 -9.55 -10.22
CA GLY A 55 5.17 -9.15 -11.58
C GLY A 55 3.68 -8.86 -11.79
N PHE A 56 2.90 -8.65 -10.73
CA PHE A 56 1.50 -8.27 -10.82
C PHE A 56 1.32 -6.75 -10.78
N SER A 57 0.35 -6.25 -11.55
CA SER A 57 0.11 -4.80 -11.67
C SER A 57 -1.17 -4.31 -10.98
N VAL A 58 -2.19 -5.16 -10.86
CA VAL A 58 -3.51 -4.80 -10.33
C VAL A 58 -4.21 -6.03 -9.72
N THR A 59 -5.03 -5.81 -8.69
CA THR A 59 -5.98 -6.79 -8.12
C THR A 59 -7.34 -6.10 -7.90
N THR A 60 -8.32 -6.79 -7.33
CA THR A 60 -9.62 -6.21 -6.98
C THR A 60 -9.95 -6.38 -5.51
N VAL A 61 -10.86 -5.57 -4.98
CA VAL A 61 -11.37 -5.72 -3.61
C VAL A 61 -11.92 -7.12 -3.39
N GLY A 62 -12.76 -7.61 -4.31
CA GLY A 62 -13.36 -8.95 -4.23
C GLY A 62 -12.30 -10.06 -4.22
N GLU A 63 -11.27 -9.93 -5.04
CA GLU A 63 -10.17 -10.88 -5.04
C GLU A 63 -9.39 -10.90 -3.72
N GLU A 64 -9.04 -9.75 -3.16
CA GLU A 64 -8.28 -9.72 -1.90
C GLU A 64 -9.13 -10.15 -0.69
N MET A 65 -10.44 -9.87 -0.70
CA MET A 65 -11.36 -10.38 0.32
C MET A 65 -11.48 -11.91 0.33
N LEU A 66 -11.20 -12.58 -0.79
CA LEU A 66 -11.31 -14.03 -0.92
C LEU A 66 -9.95 -14.73 -0.82
N TYR A 67 -8.92 -14.16 -1.43
CA TYR A 67 -7.66 -14.85 -1.69
C TYR A 67 -6.45 -14.25 -0.99
N ASN A 68 -6.58 -13.14 -0.25
CA ASN A 68 -5.44 -12.60 0.48
C ASN A 68 -5.04 -13.56 1.62
N PRO A 69 -3.81 -14.11 1.64
CA PRO A 69 -3.42 -15.13 2.60
C PRO A 69 -3.33 -14.61 4.05
N ARG A 70 -3.27 -13.29 4.24
CA ARG A 70 -3.13 -12.64 5.55
C ARG A 70 -4.43 -11.99 5.99
N LEU A 71 -5.00 -11.14 5.14
CA LEU A 71 -6.14 -10.29 5.48
C LEU A 71 -7.49 -11.02 5.50
N THR A 72 -7.54 -12.26 5.02
CA THR A 72 -8.72 -13.15 5.18
C THR A 72 -8.77 -13.88 6.52
N LYS A 73 -7.71 -13.75 7.34
CA LYS A 73 -7.65 -14.37 8.66
C LYS A 73 -8.32 -13.48 9.70
N ASP A 74 -8.70 -14.09 10.82
CA ASP A 74 -9.12 -13.32 11.98
C ASP A 74 -7.95 -12.46 12.50
N LYS A 75 -8.30 -11.46 13.32
CA LYS A 75 -7.36 -10.44 13.80
C LYS A 75 -6.18 -11.03 14.58
N GLU A 76 -6.40 -12.08 15.36
CA GLU A 76 -5.36 -12.67 16.19
C GLU A 76 -4.39 -13.48 15.34
N THR A 77 -4.92 -14.33 14.46
CA THR A 77 -4.12 -15.06 13.46
C THR A 77 -3.32 -14.10 12.58
N PHE A 78 -3.92 -13.00 12.13
CA PHE A 78 -3.23 -11.98 11.35
C PHE A 78 -2.04 -11.37 12.11
N LYS A 79 -2.24 -10.95 13.36
CA LYS A 79 -1.16 -10.38 14.21
C LYS A 79 -0.02 -11.38 14.37
N ASN A 80 -0.36 -12.63 14.70
CA ASN A 80 0.62 -13.70 14.87
C ASN A 80 1.42 -13.92 13.59
N ILE A 81 0.79 -13.92 12.41
CA ILE A 81 1.50 -14.02 11.13
C ILE A 81 2.47 -12.85 10.98
N MET A 82 2.01 -11.61 11.20
CA MET A 82 2.82 -10.41 10.96
C MET A 82 4.00 -10.28 11.92
N GLU A 83 3.84 -10.64 13.20
CA GLU A 83 4.91 -10.63 14.21
C GLU A 83 6.00 -11.67 13.92
N ASN A 84 5.66 -12.75 13.21
CA ASN A 84 6.57 -13.84 12.89
C ASN A 84 7.11 -13.79 11.45
N LEU A 85 6.84 -12.71 10.71
CA LEU A 85 7.53 -12.41 9.46
C LEU A 85 8.97 -12.01 9.79
N ASN A 86 9.88 -12.98 9.87
CA ASN A 86 11.32 -12.78 10.12
C ASN A 86 12.00 -12.07 8.93
N LEU A 87 11.63 -10.81 8.71
CA LEU A 87 12.09 -9.99 7.59
C LEU A 87 13.42 -9.33 7.93
N ALA A 88 14.28 -9.23 6.91
CA ALA A 88 15.50 -8.46 7.02
C ALA A 88 15.19 -6.98 7.26
N TYR A 89 16.12 -6.30 7.91
CA TYR A 89 16.07 -4.85 8.08
C TYR A 89 15.93 -4.15 6.70
N PRO A 90 14.99 -3.19 6.51
CA PRO A 90 14.78 -2.59 5.21
C PRO A 90 16.02 -1.81 4.76
N LYS A 91 16.58 -2.20 3.61
CA LYS A 91 17.93 -1.80 3.16
C LYS A 91 18.17 -0.30 3.04
N MET A 92 17.12 0.49 2.80
CA MET A 92 17.23 1.93 2.50
C MET A 92 16.56 2.81 3.56
N ILE A 93 16.07 2.25 4.68
CA ILE A 93 15.23 3.02 5.61
C ILE A 93 15.97 4.21 6.23
N ASP A 94 17.23 4.05 6.61
CA ASP A 94 18.05 5.09 7.25
C ASP A 94 18.39 6.26 6.31
N VAL A 95 18.25 6.06 4.99
CA VAL A 95 18.48 7.10 3.99
C VAL A 95 17.15 7.68 3.50
N ALA A 96 16.20 6.81 3.17
CA ALA A 96 14.93 7.20 2.56
C ALA A 96 14.00 7.91 3.56
N VAL A 97 13.94 7.46 4.82
CA VAL A 97 13.03 8.08 5.80
C VAL A 97 13.43 9.53 6.08
N PRO A 98 14.69 9.87 6.44
CA PRO A 98 15.09 11.25 6.66
C PRO A 98 14.85 12.15 5.45
N ALA A 99 15.17 11.67 4.24
CA ALA A 99 14.94 12.42 3.01
C ALA A 99 13.43 12.67 2.76
N ASN A 100 12.58 11.65 2.93
CA ASN A 100 11.14 11.77 2.70
C ASN A 100 10.45 12.70 3.71
N MET A 101 10.98 12.79 4.94
CA MET A 101 10.46 13.71 5.97
C MET A 101 10.62 15.19 5.59
N VAL A 102 11.53 15.50 4.66
CA VAL A 102 11.73 16.83 4.09
C VAL A 102 11.32 16.89 2.61
N CYS A 103 10.38 16.03 2.19
CA CYS A 103 9.88 15.95 0.81
C CYS A 103 10.98 15.72 -0.24
N GLY A 104 12.06 15.03 0.13
CA GLY A 104 13.18 14.75 -0.77
C GLY A 104 14.05 15.96 -1.11
N LEU A 105 13.87 17.09 -0.42
CA LEU A 105 14.72 18.26 -0.60
C LEU A 105 16.13 17.95 -0.06
N GLN A 106 17.13 18.30 -0.86
CA GLN A 106 18.54 18.27 -0.45
C GLN A 106 18.93 19.71 -0.12
N ASP A 107 19.73 19.91 0.94
CA ASP A 107 20.28 21.22 1.24
C ASP A 107 21.10 21.72 0.04
N LEU A 108 20.57 22.73 -0.66
CA LEU A 108 21.24 23.38 -1.77
C LEU A 108 22.33 24.29 -1.20
N GLU A 109 23.50 23.75 -0.86
CA GLU A 109 24.68 24.61 -0.85
C GLU A 109 25.08 24.91 -2.30
N PRO A 110 25.17 26.18 -2.72
CA PRO A 110 25.67 26.50 -4.04
C PRO A 110 27.14 26.07 -4.10
N LYS A 111 27.46 25.17 -5.04
CA LYS A 111 28.86 24.95 -5.41
C LYS A 111 29.40 26.24 -6.02
N ALA A 112 30.14 27.00 -5.22
CA ALA A 112 30.98 28.08 -5.71
C ALA A 112 32.05 27.48 -6.64
N ASN A 113 32.08 27.98 -7.88
CA ASN A 113 33.25 27.94 -8.76
C ASN A 113 33.42 29.34 -9.35
#